data_AF-A0A7V2CZL7-F1
#
_entry.id   AF-A0A7V2CZL7-F1
#
_cell.length_a   1.000
_cell.length_b   1.000
_cell.length_c   1.000
_cell.angle_alpha   90.00
_cell.angle_beta   90.00
_cell.angle_gamma   90.00
#
_symmetry.space_group_name_H-M   'P 1'
#
loop_
_entity.id
_entity.type
_entity.pdbx_description
1 polymer ?
#
loop_
_entity_poly.entity_id
_entity_poly.type
_entity_poly.pdbx_seq_one_letter_code
_entity_poly.pdbx_strand_id
1 'polypeptide(L)'
;MNAPRRERVVWRDWITSPSGIFALLAIALLLLLWWLEEPWSTRAARRLARGVSLKPIDHVQLWFWWGVLGNALLCAALSATARFWIPLTMPRPQAASPAPRPSRIFLLAVAGILIAAALLRAPALDHTMLRDESDTAVRNVHGVSIANPDGSRTFRPAGWIEALWENNGANNPVLFSILSHAGLDLWRAATGAPRDRFDPRVLRWPSFAAGILACGMLAFLGQALAKPLTGLAAGLLLALHPWHIRYSVEGRGYALNLLCILLALLCLVRAAQTGSWKWWAGWGGALFAALYSFPGSIYLAAVTTVAAIVHLALRPDPRPVRIAQIAKLLIANTVSAGLYLLLMVPCAPQILAYLERSTAKGPMGTGWWAEWIGCLTTGLQLGIYEGHPPRAFGVVYDVRKLPEHPLLLGFSEIAIPALWFLGILLLCRRAGPGRLIACAGLLSPLLAWGHNRLTGNYLYPWYLIFFLPFTLLFIGAALEGLTSLVRAPKVRIAIWFSLLAIYSGIFLYVSHEPRERLARVSSQPYVAFARGKYEDRIYREGWITRHVRPEWLAHHGKSDADSPTQPTER
;
A
#
# COMPACT_ATOMS: atom_id res chain seq x y z
N MET A 1 20.30 11.40 -57.33
CA MET A 1 19.36 11.53 -56.19
C MET A 1 18.68 10.18 -55.99
N ASN A 2 19.14 9.38 -55.04
CA ASN A 2 18.51 8.10 -54.72
C ASN A 2 17.33 8.36 -53.79
N ALA A 3 16.11 8.08 -54.28
CA ALA A 3 14.90 8.12 -53.46
C ALA A 3 15.09 7.19 -52.25
N PRO A 4 14.72 7.61 -51.02
CA PRO A 4 14.79 6.73 -49.87
C PRO A 4 13.84 5.55 -50.10
N ARG A 5 14.41 4.33 -50.15
CA ARG A 5 13.62 3.09 -50.14
C ARG A 5 12.69 3.17 -48.93
N ARG A 6 11.36 3.16 -49.15
CA ARG A 6 10.38 2.90 -48.09
C ARG A 6 10.71 1.54 -47.51
N GLU A 7 11.44 1.51 -46.40
CA GLU A 7 11.63 0.31 -45.59
C GLU A 7 10.23 -0.21 -45.27
N ARG A 8 9.92 -1.42 -45.76
CA ARG A 8 8.70 -2.12 -45.35
C ARG A 8 8.87 -2.34 -43.85
N VAL A 9 8.11 -1.60 -43.04
CA VAL A 9 7.95 -1.91 -41.62
C VAL A 9 7.49 -3.36 -41.57
N VAL A 10 8.38 -4.25 -41.17
CA VAL A 10 8.08 -5.67 -41.08
C VAL A 10 7.02 -5.80 -39.98
N TRP A 11 5.94 -6.53 -40.23
CA TRP A 11 4.85 -6.73 -39.25
C TRP A 11 5.36 -7.11 -37.84
N ARG A 12 6.50 -7.83 -37.77
CA ARG A 12 7.20 -8.16 -36.53
C ARG A 12 7.67 -6.94 -35.74
N ASP A 13 8.20 -5.91 -36.41
CA ASP A 13 8.68 -4.69 -35.77
C ASP A 13 7.52 -3.86 -35.20
N TRP A 14 6.39 -3.83 -35.90
CA TRP A 14 5.18 -3.16 -35.40
C TRP A 14 4.58 -3.85 -34.17
N ILE A 15 4.47 -5.20 -34.17
CA ILE A 15 3.93 -5.96 -33.05
C ILE A 15 4.75 -5.75 -31.77
N THR A 16 6.06 -5.59 -31.89
CA THR A 16 6.96 -5.33 -30.76
C THR A 16 7.08 -3.85 -30.40
N SER A 17 6.51 -2.95 -31.21
CA SER A 17 6.44 -1.53 -30.92
C SER A 17 5.39 -1.24 -29.83
N PRO A 18 5.54 -0.16 -29.05
CA PRO A 18 4.53 0.20 -28.05
C PRO A 18 3.12 0.39 -28.60
N SER A 19 2.97 0.93 -29.81
CA SER A 19 1.66 1.11 -30.46
C SER A 19 1.04 -0.24 -30.82
N GLY A 20 1.83 -1.18 -31.35
CA GLY A 20 1.39 -2.55 -31.59
C GLY A 20 0.97 -3.26 -30.30
N ILE A 21 1.74 -3.12 -29.22
CA ILE A 21 1.39 -3.68 -27.91
C ILE A 21 0.05 -3.14 -27.41
N PHE A 22 -0.18 -1.82 -27.44
CA PHE A 22 -1.45 -1.24 -27.03
C PHE A 22 -2.61 -1.66 -27.95
N ALA A 23 -2.39 -1.78 -29.26
CA ALA A 23 -3.39 -2.28 -30.18
C ALA A 23 -3.79 -3.73 -29.87
N LEU A 24 -2.81 -4.61 -29.64
CA LEU A 24 -3.05 -6.00 -29.28
C LEU A 24 -3.77 -6.14 -27.94
N LEU A 25 -3.41 -5.32 -26.95
CA LEU A 25 -4.12 -5.27 -25.67
C LEU A 25 -5.56 -4.80 -25.83
N ALA A 26 -5.80 -3.76 -26.64
CA ALA A 26 -7.15 -3.29 -26.94
C ALA A 26 -7.98 -4.39 -27.59
N ILE A 27 -7.44 -5.09 -28.60
CA ILE A 27 -8.11 -6.21 -29.26
C ILE A 27 -8.40 -7.33 -28.27
N ALA A 28 -7.44 -7.73 -27.44
CA ALA A 28 -7.64 -8.78 -26.44
C ALA A 28 -8.74 -8.41 -25.42
N LEU A 29 -8.81 -7.15 -25.00
CA LEU A 29 -9.86 -6.66 -24.10
C LEU A 29 -11.23 -6.60 -24.79
N LEU A 30 -11.30 -6.20 -26.06
CA LEU A 30 -12.54 -6.23 -26.83
C LEU A 30 -13.03 -7.67 -27.06
N LEU A 31 -12.11 -8.61 -27.30
CA LEU A 31 -12.44 -10.04 -27.35
C LEU A 31 -12.95 -10.51 -25.98
N LEU A 32 -12.32 -10.11 -24.88
CA LEU A 32 -12.82 -10.43 -23.54
C LEU A 32 -14.24 -9.90 -23.31
N LEU A 33 -14.56 -8.66 -23.73
CA LEU A 33 -15.92 -8.12 -23.62
C LEU A 33 -16.97 -8.98 -24.33
N TRP A 34 -16.62 -9.59 -25.47
CA TRP A 34 -17.51 -10.48 -26.20
C TRP A 34 -17.92 -11.72 -25.39
N TRP A 35 -17.06 -12.16 -24.47
CA TRP A 35 -17.32 -13.31 -23.60
C TRP A 35 -18.01 -12.93 -22.27
N LEU A 36 -18.10 -11.64 -21.95
CA LEU A 36 -18.70 -11.18 -20.70
C LEU A 36 -20.20 -10.92 -20.91
N GLU A 37 -21.02 -11.41 -19.97
CA GLU A 37 -22.45 -11.06 -19.90
C GLU A 37 -22.61 -9.55 -19.73
N GLU A 38 -23.55 -8.94 -20.45
CA GLU A 38 -23.75 -7.51 -20.38
C GLU A 38 -24.32 -7.10 -19.01
N PRO A 39 -23.90 -5.96 -18.45
CA PRO A 39 -24.23 -5.63 -17.07
C PRO A 39 -25.75 -5.51 -16.84
N TRP A 40 -26.53 -5.11 -17.85
CA TRP A 40 -27.99 -4.98 -17.77
C TRP A 40 -28.77 -6.30 -17.88
N SER A 41 -28.17 -7.39 -18.38
CA SER A 41 -28.82 -8.70 -18.46
C SER A 41 -28.62 -9.55 -17.20
N THR A 42 -27.68 -9.16 -16.33
CA THR A 42 -27.28 -9.90 -15.13
C THR A 42 -28.35 -10.00 -14.03
N ARG A 43 -28.19 -11.00 -13.15
CA ARG A 43 -28.96 -11.10 -11.90
C ARG A 43 -28.78 -9.87 -11.01
N ALA A 44 -27.58 -9.28 -11.01
CA ALA A 44 -27.26 -8.09 -10.25
C ALA A 44 -28.11 -6.88 -10.68
N ALA A 45 -28.30 -6.67 -11.98
CA ALA A 45 -29.17 -5.59 -12.48
C ALA A 45 -30.62 -5.77 -12.00
N ARG A 46 -31.14 -7.00 -12.01
CA ARG A 46 -32.48 -7.31 -11.46
C ARG A 46 -32.58 -7.06 -9.95
N ARG A 47 -31.52 -7.34 -9.18
CA ARG A 47 -31.47 -7.04 -7.74
C ARG A 47 -31.47 -5.53 -7.49
N LEU A 48 -30.64 -4.80 -8.23
CA LEU A 48 -30.54 -3.34 -8.15
C LEU A 48 -31.89 -2.67 -8.48
N ALA A 49 -32.56 -3.09 -9.55
CA ALA A 49 -33.87 -2.56 -9.96
C ALA A 49 -34.97 -2.80 -8.90
N ARG A 50 -34.83 -3.83 -8.07
CA ARG A 50 -35.75 -4.14 -6.96
C ARG A 50 -35.36 -3.47 -5.65
N GLY A 51 -34.36 -2.59 -5.63
CA GLY A 51 -33.86 -1.95 -4.41
C GLY A 51 -33.19 -2.89 -3.43
N VAL A 52 -32.82 -4.10 -3.85
CA VAL A 52 -32.17 -5.09 -3.00
C VAL A 52 -30.67 -4.77 -2.92
N SER A 53 -30.11 -4.80 -1.71
CA SER A 53 -28.68 -4.56 -1.49
C SER A 53 -27.79 -5.49 -2.33
N LEU A 54 -26.76 -4.92 -2.94
CA LEU A 54 -25.79 -5.65 -3.74
C LEU A 54 -24.83 -6.45 -2.84
N LYS A 55 -24.52 -7.67 -3.27
CA LYS A 55 -23.43 -8.51 -2.73
C LYS A 55 -22.12 -8.21 -3.49
N PRO A 56 -20.94 -8.59 -2.97
CA PRO A 56 -19.67 -8.41 -3.68
C PRO A 56 -19.68 -8.95 -5.12
N ILE A 57 -20.26 -10.13 -5.34
CA ILE A 57 -20.39 -10.70 -6.69
C ILE A 57 -21.28 -9.86 -7.61
N ASP A 58 -22.32 -9.20 -7.06
CA ASP A 58 -23.20 -8.35 -7.86
C ASP A 58 -22.42 -7.13 -8.38
N HIS A 59 -21.48 -6.60 -7.60
CA HIS A 59 -20.59 -5.53 -8.07
C HIS A 59 -19.66 -5.99 -9.20
N VAL A 60 -19.15 -7.22 -9.16
CA VAL A 60 -18.34 -7.76 -10.25
C VAL A 60 -19.16 -7.85 -11.53
N GLN A 61 -20.37 -8.42 -11.45
CA GLN A 61 -21.28 -8.56 -12.59
C GLN A 61 -21.66 -7.21 -13.22
N LEU A 62 -21.87 -6.18 -12.41
CA LEU A 62 -22.27 -4.86 -12.90
C LEU A 62 -21.11 -4.04 -13.47
N TRP A 63 -19.92 -4.13 -12.87
CA TRP A 63 -18.85 -3.14 -13.10
C TRP A 63 -17.63 -3.69 -13.83
N PHE A 64 -17.36 -4.99 -13.77
CA PHE A 64 -16.18 -5.57 -14.43
C PHE A 64 -16.19 -5.35 -15.95
N TRP A 65 -17.37 -5.49 -16.58
CA TRP A 65 -17.56 -5.22 -18.01
C TRP A 65 -17.14 -3.78 -18.38
N TRP A 66 -17.57 -2.80 -17.60
CA TRP A 66 -17.18 -1.39 -17.81
C TRP A 66 -15.70 -1.15 -17.61
N GLY A 67 -15.06 -1.84 -16.66
CA GLY A 67 -13.61 -1.80 -16.47
C GLY A 67 -12.83 -2.31 -17.69
N VAL A 68 -13.28 -3.43 -18.27
CA VAL A 68 -12.69 -3.99 -19.49
C VAL A 68 -12.89 -3.02 -20.67
N LEU A 69 -14.08 -2.47 -20.86
CA LEU A 69 -14.37 -1.51 -21.93
C LEU A 69 -13.53 -0.23 -21.78
N GLY A 70 -13.49 0.36 -20.59
CA GLY A 70 -12.70 1.56 -20.33
C GLY A 70 -11.23 1.34 -20.65
N ASN A 71 -10.66 0.20 -20.26
CA ASN A 71 -9.29 -0.16 -20.58
C ASN A 71 -9.06 -0.40 -22.08
N ALA A 72 -10.00 -1.04 -22.77
CA ALA A 72 -9.92 -1.27 -24.21
C ALA A 72 -9.86 0.06 -24.97
N LEU A 73 -10.74 1.00 -24.62
CA LEU A 73 -10.79 2.34 -25.19
C LEU A 73 -9.51 3.13 -24.89
N LEU A 74 -9.00 3.05 -23.65
CA LEU A 74 -7.74 3.68 -23.27
C LEU A 74 -6.56 3.13 -24.09
N CYS A 75 -6.46 1.81 -24.24
CA CYS A 75 -5.41 1.18 -25.04
C CYS A 75 -5.53 1.56 -26.53
N ALA A 76 -6.74 1.61 -27.07
CA ALA A 76 -6.98 2.05 -28.44
C ALA A 76 -6.56 3.51 -28.66
N ALA A 77 -6.91 4.41 -27.73
CA ALA A 77 -6.52 5.82 -27.80
C ALA A 77 -5.00 6.01 -27.71
N LEU A 78 -4.32 5.26 -26.83
CA LEU A 78 -2.86 5.30 -26.71
C LEU A 78 -2.17 4.75 -27.96
N SER A 79 -2.69 3.68 -28.54
CA SER A 79 -2.22 3.15 -29.82
C SER A 79 -2.38 4.18 -30.95
N ALA A 80 -3.56 4.80 -31.08
CA ALA A 80 -3.87 5.77 -32.12
C ALA A 80 -3.02 7.06 -32.02
N THR A 81 -2.68 7.46 -30.79
CA THR A 81 -1.90 8.69 -30.53
C THR A 81 -0.40 8.43 -30.47
N ALA A 82 0.05 7.17 -30.42
CA ALA A 82 1.45 6.80 -30.21
C ALA A 82 2.43 7.52 -31.15
N ARG A 83 2.06 7.71 -32.42
CA ARG A 83 2.90 8.41 -33.42
C ARG A 83 3.27 9.85 -33.04
N PHE A 84 2.51 10.49 -32.15
CA PHE A 84 2.73 11.87 -31.72
C PHE A 84 3.70 12.00 -30.54
N TRP A 85 3.94 10.92 -29.79
CA TRP A 85 4.71 10.96 -28.55
C TRP A 85 5.73 9.82 -28.40
N ILE A 86 5.73 8.84 -29.30
CA ILE A 86 6.72 7.76 -29.39
C ILE A 86 7.61 8.00 -30.61
N PRO A 87 8.93 8.18 -30.44
CA PRO A 87 9.85 8.29 -31.56
C PRO A 87 9.82 7.02 -32.43
N LEU A 88 9.75 7.18 -33.75
CA LEU A 88 9.79 6.06 -34.73
C LEU A 88 11.07 5.21 -34.59
N THR A 89 12.17 5.84 -34.17
CA THR A 89 13.43 5.19 -33.84
C THR A 89 13.79 5.55 -32.41
N MET A 90 13.69 4.57 -31.51
CA MET A 90 14.17 4.71 -30.14
C MET A 90 15.70 4.71 -30.19
N PRO A 91 16.39 5.79 -29.77
CA PRO A 91 17.84 5.78 -29.69
C PRO A 91 18.27 4.59 -28.82
N ARG A 92 19.23 3.80 -29.30
CA ARG A 92 19.80 2.72 -28.50
C ARG A 92 20.36 3.39 -27.24
N PRO A 93 19.89 3.01 -26.03
CA PRO A 93 20.38 3.66 -24.83
C PRO A 93 21.89 3.51 -24.79
N GLN A 94 22.59 4.64 -24.62
CA GLN A 94 24.02 4.62 -24.36
C GLN A 94 24.24 3.68 -23.18
N ALA A 95 25.18 2.75 -23.29
CA ALA A 95 25.40 1.73 -22.27
C ALA A 95 25.69 2.43 -20.94
N ALA A 96 24.68 2.46 -20.06
CA ALA A 96 24.84 3.06 -18.75
C ALA A 96 25.92 2.29 -18.01
N SER A 97 26.78 3.00 -17.29
CA SER A 97 27.74 2.34 -16.40
C SER A 97 26.98 1.38 -15.49
N PRO A 98 27.40 0.11 -15.40
CA PRO A 98 26.72 -0.86 -14.55
C PRO A 98 26.71 -0.31 -13.12
N ALA A 99 25.54 -0.36 -12.49
CA ALA A 99 25.42 0.09 -11.13
C ALA A 99 26.41 -0.71 -10.24
N PRO A 100 27.09 -0.04 -9.29
CA PRO A 100 28.06 -0.71 -8.44
C PRO A 100 27.38 -1.87 -7.71
N ARG A 101 28.05 -3.03 -7.70
CA ARG A 101 27.56 -4.20 -6.98
C ARG A 101 27.67 -3.93 -5.47
N PRO A 102 26.67 -4.36 -4.67
CA PRO A 102 26.75 -4.24 -3.22
C PRO A 102 27.95 -5.06 -2.70
N SER A 103 28.71 -4.49 -1.78
CA SER A 103 29.84 -5.19 -1.16
C SER A 103 29.33 -6.30 -0.23
N ARG A 104 30.16 -7.33 0.02
CA ARG A 104 29.82 -8.41 0.97
C ARG A 104 29.48 -7.89 2.35
N ILE A 105 30.23 -6.89 2.85
CA ILE A 105 29.98 -6.26 4.15
C ILE A 105 28.60 -5.59 4.18
N PHE A 106 28.22 -4.89 3.11
CA PHE A 106 26.89 -4.29 3.03
C PHE A 106 25.79 -5.36 3.07
N LEU A 107 25.94 -6.46 2.33
CA LEU A 107 24.98 -7.56 2.33
C LEU A 107 24.85 -8.23 3.71
N LEU A 108 25.97 -8.45 4.40
CA LEU A 108 25.98 -8.98 5.77
C LEU A 108 25.29 -8.02 6.76
N ALA A 109 25.53 -6.71 6.63
CA ALA A 109 24.87 -5.71 7.45
C ALA A 109 23.34 -5.67 7.19
N VAL A 110 22.92 -5.76 5.92
CA VAL A 110 21.49 -5.88 5.57
C VAL A 110 20.90 -7.15 6.17
N ALA A 111 21.58 -8.29 6.07
CA ALA A 111 21.12 -9.53 6.68
C ALA A 111 20.95 -9.39 8.21
N GLY A 112 21.90 -8.73 8.89
CA GLY A 112 21.78 -8.40 10.30
C GLY A 112 20.56 -7.52 10.62
N ILE A 113 20.28 -6.51 9.79
CA ILE A 113 19.07 -5.67 9.92
C ILE A 113 17.80 -6.52 9.75
N LEU A 114 17.76 -7.43 8.78
CA LEU A 114 16.59 -8.30 8.56
C LEU A 114 16.36 -9.25 9.74
N ILE A 115 17.43 -9.84 10.30
CA ILE A 115 17.35 -10.70 11.49
C ILE A 115 16.84 -9.89 12.69
N ALA A 116 17.43 -8.73 12.96
CA ALA A 116 16.98 -7.86 14.04
C ALA A 116 15.51 -7.44 13.86
N ALA A 117 15.10 -7.11 12.62
CA ALA A 117 13.72 -6.77 12.31
C ALA A 117 12.76 -7.92 12.62
N ALA A 118 13.13 -9.15 12.26
CA ALA A 118 12.34 -10.35 12.53
C ALA A 118 12.21 -10.63 14.03
N LEU A 119 13.32 -10.59 14.78
CA LEU A 119 13.34 -10.83 16.22
C LEU A 119 12.50 -9.83 17.01
N LEU A 120 12.51 -8.55 16.59
CA LEU A 120 11.71 -7.51 17.24
C LEU A 120 10.20 -7.63 16.97
N ARG A 121 9.81 -8.29 15.88
CA ARG A 121 8.40 -8.41 15.44
C ARG A 121 7.78 -9.74 15.85
N ALA A 122 8.57 -10.82 15.89
CA ALA A 122 8.07 -12.17 16.12
C ALA A 122 7.19 -12.33 17.39
N PRO A 123 7.52 -11.72 18.55
CA PRO A 123 6.70 -11.84 19.75
C PRO A 123 5.25 -11.33 19.60
N ALA A 124 5.01 -10.43 18.65
CA ALA A 124 3.70 -9.82 18.42
C ALA A 124 2.80 -10.61 17.45
N LEU A 125 3.31 -11.66 16.80
CA LEU A 125 2.53 -12.44 15.83
C LEU A 125 1.35 -13.18 16.47
N ASP A 126 1.50 -13.60 17.73
CA ASP A 126 0.48 -14.32 18.50
C ASP A 126 -0.47 -13.41 19.30
N HIS A 127 -0.34 -12.09 19.16
CA HIS A 127 -1.18 -11.14 19.90
C HIS A 127 -2.64 -11.21 19.47
N THR A 128 -3.54 -10.67 20.31
CA THR A 128 -4.94 -10.51 19.91
C THR A 128 -5.08 -9.59 18.70
N MET A 129 -6.12 -9.81 17.90
CA MET A 129 -6.40 -8.99 16.72
C MET A 129 -7.01 -7.65 17.11
N LEU A 130 -6.53 -6.58 16.49
CA LEU A 130 -7.23 -5.30 16.50
C LEU A 130 -8.56 -5.40 15.76
N ARG A 131 -9.48 -4.46 16.03
CA ARG A 131 -10.79 -4.40 15.36
C ARG A 131 -10.67 -4.39 13.83
N ASP A 132 -9.73 -3.61 13.29
CA ASP A 132 -9.59 -3.50 11.84
C ASP A 132 -8.95 -4.78 11.23
N GLU A 133 -8.14 -5.51 12.01
CA GLU A 133 -7.63 -6.83 11.62
C GLU A 133 -8.74 -7.88 11.63
N SER A 134 -9.58 -7.88 12.67
CA SER A 134 -10.70 -8.82 12.78
C SER A 134 -11.74 -8.57 11.69
N ASP A 135 -12.01 -7.30 11.33
CA ASP A 135 -12.88 -6.97 10.22
C ASP A 135 -12.33 -7.53 8.90
N THR A 136 -11.02 -7.40 8.62
CA THR A 136 -10.38 -8.02 7.45
C THR A 136 -10.44 -9.55 7.50
N ALA A 137 -10.14 -10.14 8.66
CA ALA A 137 -10.19 -11.59 8.85
C ALA A 137 -11.61 -12.13 8.58
N VAL A 138 -12.64 -11.49 9.12
CA VAL A 138 -14.03 -11.95 8.96
C VAL A 138 -14.54 -11.73 7.54
N ARG A 139 -14.29 -10.55 6.96
CA ARG A 139 -14.91 -10.17 5.69
C ARG A 139 -14.16 -10.72 4.49
N ASN A 140 -12.84 -10.68 4.50
CA ASN A 140 -12.03 -10.85 3.29
C ASN A 140 -11.17 -12.12 3.29
N VAL A 141 -10.96 -12.78 4.43
CA VAL A 141 -9.95 -13.85 4.54
C VAL A 141 -10.50 -15.18 5.08
N HIS A 142 -11.05 -15.19 6.29
CA HIS A 142 -11.43 -16.40 7.01
C HIS A 142 -12.94 -16.64 6.96
N GLY A 143 -13.74 -15.67 7.39
CA GLY A 143 -15.18 -15.84 7.63
C GLY A 143 -15.53 -15.76 9.11
N VAL A 144 -16.75 -16.17 9.44
CA VAL A 144 -17.30 -16.07 10.80
C VAL A 144 -18.20 -17.26 11.13
N SER A 145 -18.16 -17.71 12.39
CA SER A 145 -19.13 -18.67 12.93
C SER A 145 -20.35 -17.92 13.45
N ILE A 146 -21.53 -18.28 12.98
CA ILE A 146 -22.81 -17.67 13.34
C ILE A 146 -23.55 -18.63 14.28
N ALA A 147 -24.07 -18.13 15.40
CA ALA A 147 -24.94 -18.93 16.26
C ALA A 147 -26.35 -19.00 15.66
N ASN A 148 -26.90 -20.20 15.60
CA ASN A 148 -28.27 -20.43 15.18
C ASN A 148 -29.21 -20.35 16.40
N PRO A 149 -30.52 -20.12 16.21
CA PRO A 149 -31.49 -20.05 17.33
C PRO A 149 -31.57 -21.32 18.18
N ASP A 150 -31.17 -22.47 17.64
CA ASP A 150 -31.11 -23.77 18.32
C ASP A 150 -29.83 -23.98 19.15
N GLY A 151 -28.93 -22.98 19.20
CA GLY A 151 -27.65 -23.04 19.89
C GLY A 151 -26.53 -23.71 19.10
N SER A 152 -26.80 -24.27 17.92
CA SER A 152 -25.77 -24.77 17.00
C SER A 152 -25.00 -23.62 16.35
N ARG A 153 -23.83 -23.89 15.77
CA ARG A 153 -23.01 -22.88 15.09
C ARG A 153 -22.76 -23.27 13.64
N THR A 154 -23.08 -22.37 12.72
CA THR A 154 -22.77 -22.53 11.29
C THR A 154 -21.59 -21.64 10.91
N PHE A 155 -20.53 -22.24 10.40
CA PHE A 155 -19.40 -21.46 9.87
C PHE A 155 -19.71 -20.93 8.47
N ARG A 156 -19.65 -19.61 8.30
CA ARG A 156 -19.77 -18.93 7.01
C ARG A 156 -18.39 -18.47 6.54
N PRO A 157 -17.76 -19.15 5.57
CA PRO A 157 -16.44 -18.78 5.08
C PRO A 157 -16.46 -17.49 4.25
N ALA A 158 -15.36 -16.74 4.28
CA ALA A 158 -15.08 -15.73 3.26
C ALA A 158 -14.51 -16.42 2.01
N GLY A 159 -15.11 -16.16 0.85
CA GLY A 159 -14.65 -16.71 -0.42
C GLY A 159 -13.63 -15.81 -1.11
N TRP A 160 -13.15 -16.27 -2.27
CA TRP A 160 -12.24 -15.52 -3.13
C TRP A 160 -12.85 -14.22 -3.67
N ILE A 161 -14.17 -14.20 -3.91
CA ILE A 161 -14.88 -13.00 -4.35
C ILE A 161 -14.80 -11.91 -3.26
N GLU A 162 -14.97 -12.28 -2.00
CA GLU A 162 -14.86 -11.33 -0.90
C GLU A 162 -13.42 -10.85 -0.68
N ALA A 163 -12.43 -11.73 -0.84
CA ALA A 163 -11.02 -11.37 -0.78
C ALA A 163 -10.66 -10.33 -1.86
N LEU A 164 -11.14 -10.53 -3.08
CA LEU A 164 -10.82 -9.72 -4.26
C LEU A 164 -11.62 -8.41 -4.34
N TRP A 165 -12.91 -8.45 -3.98
CA TRP A 165 -13.86 -7.38 -4.38
C TRP A 165 -14.83 -6.90 -3.30
N GLU A 166 -14.89 -7.50 -2.11
CA GLU A 166 -15.62 -6.87 -1.00
C GLU A 166 -14.81 -5.64 -0.55
N ASN A 167 -15.42 -4.45 -0.61
CA ASN A 167 -14.80 -3.24 -0.07
C ASN A 167 -15.82 -2.21 0.45
N ASN A 168 -16.93 -2.65 1.04
CA ASN A 168 -17.99 -1.73 1.53
C ASN A 168 -17.53 -0.84 2.70
N GLY A 169 -16.45 -1.23 3.37
CA GLY A 169 -15.80 -0.41 4.40
C GLY A 169 -14.72 0.52 3.86
N ALA A 170 -14.46 0.53 2.55
CA ALA A 170 -13.27 1.13 1.93
C ALA A 170 -11.96 0.75 2.66
N ASN A 171 -11.92 -0.48 3.17
CA ASN A 171 -10.92 -0.92 4.13
C ASN A 171 -10.34 -2.31 3.82
N ASN A 172 -10.63 -2.88 2.65
CA ASN A 172 -10.04 -4.15 2.20
C ASN A 172 -8.64 -3.88 1.59
N PRO A 173 -7.56 -4.36 2.23
CA PRO A 173 -6.23 -4.35 1.64
C PRO A 173 -6.08 -5.55 0.68
N VAL A 174 -6.61 -5.41 -0.54
CA VAL A 174 -6.88 -6.56 -1.45
C VAL A 174 -5.68 -7.48 -1.63
N LEU A 175 -4.48 -6.95 -1.93
CA LEU A 175 -3.29 -7.78 -2.10
C LEU A 175 -2.93 -8.56 -0.82
N PHE A 176 -3.08 -7.94 0.35
CA PHE A 176 -2.87 -8.63 1.63
C PHE A 176 -3.93 -9.71 1.87
N SER A 177 -5.19 -9.42 1.57
CA SER A 177 -6.31 -10.35 1.74
C SER A 177 -6.09 -11.62 0.89
N ILE A 178 -5.67 -11.47 -0.36
CA ILE A 178 -5.33 -12.60 -1.25
C ILE A 178 -4.21 -13.46 -0.67
N LEU A 179 -3.09 -12.85 -0.26
CA LEU A 179 -1.94 -13.59 0.27
C LEU A 179 -2.27 -14.28 1.61
N SER A 180 -3.05 -13.63 2.46
CA SER A 180 -3.49 -14.21 3.73
C SER A 180 -4.47 -15.35 3.53
N HIS A 181 -5.39 -15.20 2.58
CA HIS A 181 -6.39 -16.22 2.22
C HIS A 181 -5.69 -17.47 1.68
N ALA A 182 -4.78 -17.29 0.70
CA ALA A 182 -3.92 -18.35 0.19
C ALA A 182 -3.07 -19.01 1.29
N GLY A 183 -2.52 -18.21 2.21
CA GLY A 183 -1.72 -18.71 3.32
C GLY A 183 -2.51 -19.60 4.29
N LEU A 184 -3.74 -19.21 4.63
CA LEU A 184 -4.62 -20.01 5.48
C LEU A 184 -5.05 -21.30 4.78
N ASP A 185 -5.35 -21.25 3.49
CA ASP A 185 -5.70 -22.44 2.71
C ASP A 185 -4.51 -23.42 2.62
N LEU A 186 -3.30 -22.91 2.35
CA LEU A 186 -2.09 -23.72 2.36
C LEU A 186 -1.80 -24.33 3.74
N TRP A 187 -1.94 -23.54 4.81
CA TRP A 187 -1.75 -24.03 6.17
C TRP A 187 -2.74 -25.13 6.56
N ARG A 188 -4.01 -25.00 6.19
CA ARG A 188 -5.03 -26.04 6.40
C ARG A 188 -4.73 -27.30 5.61
N ALA A 189 -4.37 -27.15 4.33
CA ALA A 189 -3.98 -28.28 3.50
C ALA A 189 -2.78 -29.03 4.08
N ALA A 190 -1.79 -28.31 4.62
CA ALA A 190 -0.59 -28.89 5.22
C ALA A 190 -0.83 -29.54 6.60
N THR A 191 -1.82 -29.07 7.37
CA THR A 191 -2.07 -29.53 8.75
C THR A 191 -3.29 -30.44 8.91
N GLY A 192 -4.12 -30.56 7.87
CA GLY A 192 -5.43 -31.21 7.96
C GLY A 192 -6.45 -30.44 8.81
N ALA A 193 -6.19 -29.15 9.11
CA ALA A 193 -7.08 -28.35 9.93
C ALA A 193 -8.43 -28.09 9.23
N PRO A 194 -9.56 -28.11 9.95
CA PRO A 194 -10.87 -27.87 9.36
C PRO A 194 -11.01 -26.40 8.91
N ARG A 195 -12.00 -26.14 8.04
CA ARG A 195 -12.17 -24.85 7.36
C ARG A 195 -12.48 -23.68 8.31
N ASP A 196 -13.10 -23.96 9.44
CA ASP A 196 -13.42 -23.02 10.51
C ASP A 196 -12.22 -22.76 11.45
N ARG A 197 -11.13 -23.52 11.32
CA ARG A 197 -9.90 -23.27 12.08
C ARG A 197 -9.18 -22.04 11.54
N PHE A 198 -8.63 -21.26 12.48
CA PHE A 198 -7.94 -20.00 12.25
C PHE A 198 -6.66 -19.91 13.09
N ASP A 199 -5.60 -19.34 12.51
CA ASP A 199 -4.33 -19.03 13.18
C ASP A 199 -3.93 -17.57 12.88
N PRO A 200 -3.84 -16.68 13.89
CA PRO A 200 -3.46 -15.28 13.68
C PRO A 200 -2.09 -15.09 13.02
N ARG A 201 -1.13 -15.98 13.27
CA ARG A 201 0.21 -15.89 12.68
C ARG A 201 0.15 -16.10 11.17
N VAL A 202 -0.71 -17.02 10.73
CA VAL A 202 -0.94 -17.27 9.30
C VAL A 202 -1.72 -16.12 8.67
N LEU A 203 -2.64 -15.46 9.38
CA LEU A 203 -3.21 -14.21 8.87
C LEU A 203 -2.11 -13.14 8.67
N ARG A 204 -1.18 -13.01 9.61
CA ARG A 204 -0.19 -11.93 9.66
C ARG A 204 1.07 -12.16 8.83
N TRP A 205 1.29 -13.37 8.30
CA TRP A 205 2.53 -13.70 7.59
C TRP A 205 2.86 -12.74 6.43
N PRO A 206 1.90 -12.24 5.60
CA PRO A 206 2.25 -11.35 4.49
C PRO A 206 2.80 -10.02 4.99
N SER A 207 2.18 -9.44 6.03
CA SER A 207 2.65 -8.20 6.67
C SER A 207 4.01 -8.39 7.32
N PHE A 208 4.21 -9.52 7.99
CA PHE A 208 5.45 -9.85 8.68
C PHE A 208 6.62 -9.95 7.72
N ALA A 209 6.46 -10.75 6.67
CA ALA A 209 7.46 -10.89 5.62
C ALA A 209 7.72 -9.54 4.93
N ALA A 210 6.67 -8.80 4.58
CA ALA A 210 6.81 -7.52 3.91
C ALA A 210 7.51 -6.47 4.76
N GLY A 211 7.20 -6.39 6.06
CA GLY A 211 7.83 -5.45 6.99
C GLY A 211 9.31 -5.72 7.19
N ILE A 212 9.72 -6.99 7.27
CA ILE A 212 11.14 -7.36 7.33
C ILE A 212 11.84 -6.96 6.03
N LEU A 213 11.29 -7.38 4.89
CA LEU A 213 11.88 -7.10 3.57
C LEU A 213 11.94 -5.59 3.26
N ALA A 214 10.98 -4.80 3.74
CA ALA A 214 10.99 -3.35 3.60
C ALA A 214 12.24 -2.71 4.25
N CYS A 215 12.71 -3.24 5.38
CA CYS A 215 13.94 -2.75 6.03
C CYS A 215 15.17 -2.91 5.12
N GLY A 216 15.32 -4.09 4.50
CA GLY A 216 16.39 -4.34 3.54
C GLY A 216 16.24 -3.52 2.26
N MET A 217 15.02 -3.42 1.74
CA MET A 217 14.75 -2.66 0.51
C MET A 217 15.04 -1.16 0.69
N LEU A 218 14.75 -0.60 1.87
CA LEU A 218 15.12 0.76 2.21
C LEU A 218 16.64 0.96 2.22
N ALA A 219 17.40 -0.04 2.69
CA ALA A 219 18.85 0.01 2.63
C ALA A 219 19.39 -0.02 1.20
N PHE A 220 18.83 -0.85 0.31
CA PHE A 220 19.18 -0.84 -1.11
C PHE A 220 18.80 0.47 -1.81
N LEU A 221 17.65 1.05 -1.48
CA LEU A 221 17.22 2.34 -2.02
C LEU A 221 18.18 3.46 -1.58
N GLY A 222 18.53 3.53 -0.29
CA GLY A 222 19.48 4.52 0.21
C GLY A 222 20.89 4.36 -0.38
N GLN A 223 21.34 3.12 -0.62
CA GLN A 223 22.59 2.87 -1.34
C GLN A 223 22.52 3.37 -2.80
N ALA A 224 21.40 3.12 -3.49
CA ALA A 224 21.22 3.52 -4.89
C ALA A 224 21.08 5.04 -5.09
N LEU A 225 20.57 5.75 -4.09
CA LEU A 225 20.41 7.21 -4.10
C LEU A 225 21.64 7.98 -3.63
N ALA A 226 22.36 7.41 -2.68
CA ALA A 226 23.40 8.08 -1.93
C ALA A 226 24.62 7.17 -1.78
N LYS A 227 24.79 6.57 -0.60
CA LYS A 227 25.94 5.71 -0.26
C LYS A 227 25.47 4.56 0.63
N PRO A 228 26.26 3.47 0.74
CA PRO A 228 25.92 2.33 1.58
C PRO A 228 25.51 2.70 3.01
N LEU A 229 26.23 3.65 3.64
CA LEU A 229 25.94 4.10 5.01
C LEU A 229 24.57 4.79 5.13
N THR A 230 24.15 5.58 4.13
CA THR A 230 22.80 6.17 4.10
C THR A 230 21.73 5.08 4.10
N GLY A 231 21.93 4.04 3.29
CA GLY A 231 21.03 2.89 3.24
C GLY A 231 21.00 2.11 4.55
N LEU A 232 22.15 1.76 5.11
CA LEU A 232 22.24 1.00 6.35
C LEU A 232 21.60 1.75 7.53
N ALA A 233 21.83 3.07 7.65
CA ALA A 233 21.14 3.89 8.64
C ALA A 233 19.63 3.85 8.45
N ALA A 234 19.13 4.15 7.24
CA ALA A 234 17.69 4.20 6.98
C ALA A 234 17.00 2.84 7.23
N GLY A 235 17.61 1.74 6.77
CA GLY A 235 17.10 0.38 6.99
C GLY A 235 17.10 -0.04 8.46
N LEU A 236 18.16 0.29 9.22
CA LEU A 236 18.21 0.03 10.66
C LEU A 236 17.14 0.83 11.40
N LEU A 237 17.02 2.13 11.12
CA LEU A 237 16.02 2.98 11.77
C LEU A 237 14.60 2.46 11.48
N LEU A 238 14.32 2.01 10.25
CA LEU A 238 13.02 1.43 9.90
C LEU A 238 12.77 0.09 10.63
N ALA A 239 13.82 -0.71 10.85
CA ALA A 239 13.72 -1.95 11.61
C ALA A 239 13.34 -1.69 13.08
N LEU A 240 13.83 -0.59 13.66
CA LEU A 240 13.60 -0.18 15.04
C LEU A 240 12.31 0.63 15.24
N HIS A 241 11.75 1.21 14.18
CA HIS A 241 10.67 2.20 14.29
C HIS A 241 9.34 1.60 14.79
N PRO A 242 8.75 2.03 15.92
CA PRO A 242 7.54 1.42 16.50
C PRO A 242 6.35 1.41 15.56
N TRP A 243 6.14 2.50 14.82
CA TRP A 243 5.07 2.58 13.83
C TRP A 243 5.19 1.48 12.78
N HIS A 244 6.42 1.23 12.31
CA HIS A 244 6.66 0.20 11.31
C HIS A 244 6.62 -1.21 11.91
N ILE A 245 7.18 -1.42 13.11
CA ILE A 245 7.10 -2.70 13.84
C ILE A 245 5.64 -3.13 13.96
N ARG A 246 4.79 -2.23 14.46
CA ARG A 246 3.36 -2.45 14.62
C ARG A 246 2.70 -2.89 13.31
N TYR A 247 2.82 -2.09 12.25
CA TYR A 247 2.18 -2.44 10.98
C TYR A 247 2.83 -3.61 10.24
N SER A 248 4.00 -4.08 10.68
CA SER A 248 4.60 -5.33 10.20
C SER A 248 3.94 -6.57 10.84
N VAL A 249 3.20 -6.42 11.93
CA VAL A 249 2.59 -7.56 12.65
C VAL A 249 1.08 -7.47 12.73
N GLU A 250 0.48 -6.44 12.14
CA GLU A 250 -0.97 -6.37 11.96
C GLU A 250 -1.40 -7.10 10.69
N GLY A 251 -2.54 -7.81 10.76
CA GLY A 251 -3.22 -8.44 9.63
C GLY A 251 -3.86 -7.43 8.67
N ARG A 252 -3.03 -6.52 8.10
CA ARG A 252 -3.40 -5.36 7.28
C ARG A 252 -2.36 -5.12 6.18
N GLY A 253 -2.75 -4.43 5.10
CA GLY A 253 -1.88 -4.25 3.92
C GLY A 253 -0.77 -3.20 4.00
N TYR A 254 -0.54 -2.52 5.13
CA TYR A 254 0.37 -1.38 5.18
C TYR A 254 1.84 -1.74 4.97
N ALA A 255 2.34 -2.79 5.63
CA ALA A 255 3.72 -3.25 5.44
C ALA A 255 3.97 -3.75 4.00
N LEU A 256 2.97 -4.40 3.41
CA LEU A 256 3.01 -4.84 2.02
C LEU A 256 3.06 -3.66 1.05
N ASN A 257 2.22 -2.65 1.28
CA ASN A 257 2.25 -1.39 0.52
C ASN A 257 3.63 -0.71 0.63
N LEU A 258 4.19 -0.59 1.83
CA LEU A 258 5.53 -0.03 2.07
C LEU A 258 6.62 -0.76 1.27
N LEU A 259 6.63 -2.10 1.31
CA LEU A 259 7.57 -2.90 0.50
C LEU A 259 7.41 -2.61 -0.99
N CYS A 260 6.17 -2.61 -1.50
CA CYS A 260 5.89 -2.36 -2.92
C CYS A 260 6.33 -0.95 -3.33
N ILE A 261 6.11 0.06 -2.48
CA ILE A 261 6.57 1.43 -2.70
C ILE A 261 8.10 1.48 -2.76
N LEU A 262 8.81 0.82 -1.85
CA LEU A 262 10.27 0.81 -1.86
C LEU A 262 10.84 0.12 -3.10
N LEU A 263 10.23 -0.99 -3.53
CA LEU A 263 10.55 -1.66 -4.78
C LEU A 263 10.30 -0.75 -5.98
N ALA A 264 9.17 -0.04 -6.00
CA ALA A 264 8.82 0.91 -7.05
C ALA A 264 9.86 2.03 -7.12
N LEU A 265 10.14 2.71 -6.00
CA LEU A 265 11.13 3.79 -5.94
C LEU A 265 12.52 3.31 -6.36
N LEU A 266 12.97 2.14 -5.92
CA LEU A 266 14.25 1.57 -6.35
C LEU A 266 14.25 1.32 -7.86
N CYS A 267 13.19 0.72 -8.41
CA CYS A 267 13.05 0.50 -9.84
C CYS A 267 13.03 1.81 -10.62
N LEU A 268 12.34 2.84 -10.14
CA LEU A 268 12.30 4.17 -10.77
C LEU A 268 13.68 4.83 -10.78
N VAL A 269 14.40 4.77 -9.67
CA VAL A 269 15.78 5.29 -9.57
C VAL A 269 16.68 4.57 -10.58
N ARG A 270 16.63 3.24 -10.62
CA ARG A 270 17.44 2.45 -11.57
C ARG A 270 17.00 2.65 -13.01
N ALA A 271 15.70 2.85 -13.27
CA ALA A 271 15.17 3.13 -14.59
C ALA A 271 15.62 4.51 -15.08
N ALA A 272 15.56 5.53 -14.22
CA ALA A 272 16.09 6.86 -14.50
C ALA A 272 17.59 6.82 -14.76
N GLN A 273 18.36 6.04 -14.01
CA GLN A 273 19.82 5.93 -14.20
C GLN A 273 20.21 5.17 -15.48
N THR A 274 19.54 4.05 -15.76
CA THR A 274 19.99 3.10 -16.80
C THR A 274 19.19 3.17 -18.10
N GLY A 275 17.98 3.73 -18.05
CA GLY A 275 17.04 3.75 -19.15
C GLY A 275 16.52 2.38 -19.61
N SER A 276 16.79 1.31 -18.84
CA SER A 276 16.48 -0.08 -19.19
C SER A 276 15.02 -0.45 -18.92
N TRP A 277 14.45 -1.23 -19.84
CA TRP A 277 13.05 -1.65 -19.81
C TRP A 277 12.72 -2.58 -18.65
N LYS A 278 13.69 -3.37 -18.18
CA LYS A 278 13.54 -4.19 -16.97
C LYS A 278 13.13 -3.36 -15.75
N TRP A 279 13.77 -2.20 -15.56
CA TRP A 279 13.51 -1.35 -14.39
C TRP A 279 12.22 -0.55 -14.55
N TRP A 280 11.88 -0.13 -15.77
CA TRP A 280 10.59 0.50 -16.01
C TRP A 280 9.41 -0.47 -15.84
N ALA A 281 9.55 -1.73 -16.27
CA ALA A 281 8.57 -2.78 -16.01
C ALA A 281 8.47 -3.07 -14.50
N GLY A 282 9.61 -3.14 -13.80
CA GLY A 282 9.65 -3.26 -12.33
C GLY A 282 8.97 -2.09 -11.62
N TRP A 283 9.12 -0.86 -12.12
CA TRP A 283 8.40 0.32 -11.64
C TRP A 283 6.89 0.14 -11.80
N GLY A 284 6.41 -0.16 -13.01
CA GLY A 284 4.97 -0.35 -13.26
C GLY A 284 4.35 -1.48 -12.43
N GLY A 285 5.02 -2.63 -12.35
CA GLY A 285 4.52 -3.77 -11.56
C GLY A 285 4.49 -3.50 -10.05
N ALA A 286 5.54 -2.88 -9.51
CA ALA A 286 5.58 -2.52 -8.08
C ALA A 286 4.61 -1.38 -7.73
N LEU A 287 4.42 -0.41 -8.65
CA LEU A 287 3.43 0.66 -8.49
C LEU A 287 2.00 0.11 -8.47
N PHE A 288 1.68 -0.82 -9.39
CA PHE A 288 0.42 -1.56 -9.37
C PHE A 288 0.23 -2.28 -8.03
N ALA A 289 1.23 -3.04 -7.57
CA ALA A 289 1.14 -3.77 -6.30
C ALA A 289 0.96 -2.86 -5.09
N ALA A 290 1.57 -1.68 -5.09
CA ALA A 290 1.37 -0.66 -4.06
C ALA A 290 -0.08 -0.14 -4.05
N LEU A 291 -0.61 0.24 -5.22
CA LEU A 291 -2.00 0.68 -5.36
C LEU A 291 -3.00 -0.42 -4.96
N TYR A 292 -2.72 -1.66 -5.35
CA TYR A 292 -3.57 -2.81 -5.08
C TYR A 292 -3.51 -3.27 -3.61
N SER A 293 -2.42 -2.94 -2.91
CA SER A 293 -2.32 -3.08 -1.45
C SER A 293 -3.07 -1.97 -0.73
N PHE A 294 -2.95 -0.73 -1.22
CA PHE A 294 -3.57 0.44 -0.62
C PHE A 294 -3.84 1.56 -1.68
N PRO A 295 -5.11 1.84 -2.01
CA PRO A 295 -5.47 2.86 -3.02
C PRO A 295 -4.93 4.26 -2.72
N GLY A 296 -4.73 4.60 -1.44
CA GLY A 296 -4.15 5.89 -1.05
C GLY A 296 -2.71 6.10 -1.56
N SER A 297 -2.02 5.06 -2.03
CA SER A 297 -0.73 5.20 -2.71
C SER A 297 -0.82 6.00 -4.03
N ILE A 298 -2.02 6.33 -4.52
CA ILE A 298 -2.23 7.17 -5.70
C ILE A 298 -1.58 8.56 -5.57
N TYR A 299 -1.54 9.13 -4.36
CA TYR A 299 -0.90 10.43 -4.14
C TYR A 299 0.60 10.35 -4.41
N LEU A 300 1.24 9.30 -3.90
CA LEU A 300 2.66 9.05 -4.17
C LEU A 300 2.88 8.76 -5.66
N ALA A 301 2.04 7.92 -6.27
CA ALA A 301 2.12 7.57 -7.69
C ALA A 301 2.07 8.81 -8.60
N ALA A 302 1.13 9.72 -8.34
CA ALA A 302 0.98 10.97 -9.07
C ALA A 302 2.22 11.85 -8.94
N VAL A 303 2.66 12.14 -7.70
CA VAL A 303 3.80 13.03 -7.45
C VAL A 303 5.09 12.44 -8.01
N THR A 304 5.37 11.17 -7.76
CA THR A 304 6.58 10.50 -8.28
C THR A 304 6.60 10.46 -9.80
N THR A 305 5.45 10.25 -10.46
CA THR A 305 5.34 10.30 -11.91
C THR A 305 5.66 11.69 -12.45
N VAL A 306 5.04 12.74 -11.90
CA VAL A 306 5.30 14.13 -12.32
C VAL A 306 6.76 14.50 -12.07
N ALA A 307 7.29 14.18 -10.89
CA ALA A 307 8.69 14.41 -10.55
C ALA A 307 9.65 13.66 -11.49
N ALA A 308 9.30 12.44 -11.90
CA ALA A 308 10.06 11.68 -12.88
C ALA A 308 10.03 12.30 -14.28
N ILE A 309 8.86 12.77 -14.74
CA ILE A 309 8.73 13.50 -16.02
C ILE A 309 9.61 14.75 -16.01
N VAL A 310 9.49 15.57 -14.97
CA VAL A 310 10.30 16.79 -14.81
C VAL A 310 11.78 16.44 -14.76
N HIS A 311 12.15 15.42 -13.97
CA HIS A 311 13.53 14.97 -13.88
C HIS A 311 14.08 14.57 -15.25
N LEU A 312 13.35 13.74 -16.01
CA LEU A 312 13.76 13.27 -17.33
C LEU A 312 13.79 14.38 -18.37
N ALA A 313 12.86 15.33 -18.32
CA ALA A 313 12.80 16.47 -19.24
C ALA A 313 13.97 17.45 -19.05
N LEU A 314 14.43 17.63 -17.80
CA LEU A 314 15.54 18.50 -17.43
C LEU A 314 16.92 17.83 -17.56
N ARG A 315 16.99 16.57 -17.99
CA ARG A 315 18.29 15.91 -18.22
C ARG A 315 19.05 16.58 -19.37
N PRO A 316 20.40 16.59 -19.31
CA PRO A 316 21.24 17.12 -20.38
C PRO A 316 21.30 16.20 -21.62
N ASP A 317 20.52 15.11 -21.65
CA ASP A 317 20.48 14.19 -22.79
C ASP A 317 19.80 14.81 -24.01
N PRO A 318 20.13 14.34 -25.23
CA PRO A 318 19.46 14.75 -26.46
C PRO A 318 17.93 14.57 -26.36
N ARG A 319 17.17 15.51 -26.95
CA ARG A 319 15.69 15.50 -26.92
C ARG A 319 15.05 14.13 -27.26
N PRO A 320 15.50 13.39 -28.30
CA PRO A 320 14.93 12.07 -28.61
C PRO A 320 15.10 11.05 -27.48
N VAL A 321 16.23 11.07 -26.75
CA VAL A 321 16.49 10.18 -25.62
C VAL A 321 15.55 10.52 -24.45
N ARG A 322 15.34 11.81 -24.16
CA ARG A 322 14.43 12.26 -23.10
C ARG A 322 12.99 11.83 -23.40
N ILE A 323 12.52 12.06 -24.62
CA ILE A 323 11.18 11.64 -25.06
C ILE A 323 11.03 10.12 -24.94
N ALA A 324 12.02 9.35 -25.39
CA ALA A 324 12.01 7.89 -25.26
C ALA A 324 11.87 7.42 -23.80
N GLN A 325 12.59 8.04 -22.85
CA GLN A 325 12.50 7.69 -21.44
C GLN A 325 11.16 8.11 -20.80
N ILE A 326 10.61 9.26 -21.20
CA ILE A 326 9.28 9.69 -20.74
C ILE A 326 8.20 8.76 -21.30
N ALA A 327 8.24 8.41 -22.58
CA ALA A 327 7.31 7.45 -23.18
C ALA A 327 7.35 6.11 -22.44
N LYS A 328 8.55 5.64 -22.10
CA LYS A 328 8.77 4.44 -21.28
C LYS A 328 8.09 4.53 -19.90
N LEU A 329 8.28 5.63 -19.18
CA LEU A 329 7.58 5.87 -17.91
C LEU A 329 6.05 5.84 -18.10
N LEU A 330 5.54 6.54 -19.12
CA LEU A 330 4.11 6.62 -19.39
C LEU A 330 3.51 5.25 -19.72
N ILE A 331 4.16 4.45 -20.56
CA ILE A 331 3.73 3.08 -20.88
C ILE A 331 3.67 2.22 -19.60
N ALA A 332 4.72 2.26 -18.76
CA ALA A 332 4.74 1.50 -17.51
C ALA A 332 3.60 1.91 -16.57
N ASN A 333 3.32 3.21 -16.46
CA ASN A 333 2.22 3.75 -15.67
C ASN A 333 0.84 3.37 -16.25
N THR A 334 0.67 3.43 -17.57
CA THR A 334 -0.57 3.01 -18.22
C THR A 334 -0.85 1.54 -17.95
N VAL A 335 0.13 0.67 -18.14
CA VAL A 335 -0.06 -0.77 -17.88
C VAL A 335 -0.41 -1.01 -16.41
N SER A 336 0.31 -0.35 -15.50
CA SER A 336 0.00 -0.38 -14.06
C SER A 336 -1.45 0.08 -13.77
N ALA A 337 -1.86 1.21 -14.33
CA ALA A 337 -3.18 1.79 -14.13
C ALA A 337 -4.27 0.91 -14.76
N GLY A 338 -4.05 0.37 -15.95
CA GLY A 338 -4.98 -0.54 -16.61
C GLY A 338 -5.23 -1.80 -15.80
N LEU A 339 -4.16 -2.44 -15.30
CA LEU A 339 -4.28 -3.61 -14.41
C LEU A 339 -5.00 -3.26 -13.11
N TYR A 340 -4.66 -2.12 -12.49
CA TYR A 340 -5.32 -1.66 -11.27
C TYR A 340 -6.82 -1.41 -11.50
N LEU A 341 -7.17 -0.65 -12.53
CA LEU A 341 -8.56 -0.34 -12.86
C LEU A 341 -9.36 -1.60 -13.18
N LEU A 342 -8.80 -2.52 -13.97
CA LEU A 342 -9.45 -3.78 -14.30
C LEU A 342 -9.88 -4.56 -13.04
N LEU A 343 -9.00 -4.61 -12.05
CA LEU A 343 -9.24 -5.37 -10.82
C LEU A 343 -10.06 -4.59 -9.79
N MET A 344 -9.94 -3.26 -9.73
CA MET A 344 -10.54 -2.44 -8.67
C MET A 344 -11.83 -1.73 -9.06
N VAL A 345 -12.22 -1.73 -10.34
CA VAL A 345 -13.48 -1.12 -10.78
C VAL A 345 -14.71 -1.67 -10.02
N PRO A 346 -14.85 -2.98 -9.74
CA PRO A 346 -15.95 -3.49 -8.90
C PRO A 346 -15.97 -2.94 -7.46
N CYS A 347 -14.81 -2.50 -6.95
CA CYS A 347 -14.69 -1.91 -5.62
C CYS A 347 -15.05 -0.41 -5.61
N ALA A 348 -14.95 0.29 -6.74
CA ALA A 348 -15.14 1.73 -6.84
C ALA A 348 -16.50 2.23 -6.28
N PRO A 349 -17.67 1.69 -6.67
CA PRO A 349 -18.96 2.14 -6.15
C PRO A 349 -19.09 1.89 -4.64
N GLN A 350 -18.49 0.82 -4.11
CA GLN A 350 -18.50 0.51 -2.68
C GLN A 350 -17.68 1.54 -1.88
N ILE A 351 -16.52 1.92 -2.41
CA ILE A 351 -15.65 2.95 -1.82
C ILE A 351 -16.34 4.32 -1.86
N LEU A 352 -16.94 4.69 -3.01
CA LEU A 352 -17.65 5.97 -3.14
C LEU A 352 -18.81 6.06 -2.15
N ALA A 353 -19.63 5.01 -2.03
CA ALA A 353 -20.72 4.95 -1.05
C ALA A 353 -20.21 5.02 0.40
N TYR A 354 -19.00 4.53 0.70
CA TYR A 354 -18.39 4.69 2.01
C TYR A 354 -17.96 6.15 2.27
N LEU A 355 -17.37 6.82 1.28
CA LEU A 355 -16.90 8.21 1.40
C LEU A 355 -18.03 9.23 1.60
N GLU A 356 -19.26 8.87 1.28
CA GLU A 356 -20.46 9.67 1.56
C GLU A 356 -20.91 9.59 3.03
N ARG A 357 -20.46 8.58 3.79
CA ARG A 357 -20.87 8.39 5.19
C ARG A 357 -20.22 9.43 6.10
N SER A 358 -20.95 9.86 7.13
CA SER A 358 -20.44 10.77 8.16
C SER A 358 -19.20 10.24 8.87
N THR A 359 -19.03 8.92 8.96
CA THR A 359 -17.84 8.27 9.54
C THR A 359 -16.56 8.49 8.73
N ALA A 360 -16.68 8.82 7.44
CA ALA A 360 -15.55 9.14 6.57
C ALA A 360 -15.21 10.64 6.55
N LYS A 361 -16.02 11.48 7.21
CA LYS A 361 -15.88 12.94 7.25
C LYS A 361 -15.29 13.40 8.59
N GLY A 362 -14.53 14.49 8.59
CA GLY A 362 -14.01 15.07 9.83
C GLY A 362 -12.99 16.19 9.59
N PRO A 363 -12.74 17.05 10.61
CA PRO A 363 -11.76 18.11 10.52
C PRO A 363 -10.32 17.57 10.56
N MET A 364 -9.39 18.25 9.89
CA MET A 364 -7.95 17.98 9.95
C MET A 364 -7.21 19.27 10.27
N GLY A 365 -7.32 19.73 11.52
CA GLY A 365 -6.66 20.94 12.03
C GLY A 365 -5.23 20.69 12.53
N THR A 366 -4.79 21.48 13.51
CA THR A 366 -3.40 21.43 14.00
C THR A 366 -3.10 20.16 14.79
N GLY A 367 -4.08 19.65 15.54
CA GLY A 367 -3.94 18.37 16.25
C GLY A 367 -3.64 17.20 15.31
N TRP A 368 -4.22 17.20 14.11
CA TRP A 368 -3.94 16.19 13.09
C TRP A 368 -2.47 16.19 12.64
N TRP A 369 -1.89 17.38 12.42
CA TRP A 369 -0.49 17.50 12.04
C TRP A 369 0.45 17.05 13.15
N ALA A 370 0.16 17.45 14.40
CA ALA A 370 0.93 17.02 15.56
C ALA A 370 0.93 15.49 15.67
N GLU A 371 -0.24 14.86 15.51
CA GLU A 371 -0.40 13.40 15.54
C GLU A 371 0.43 12.70 14.45
N TRP A 372 0.36 13.20 13.22
CA TRP A 372 1.12 12.64 12.10
C TRP A 372 2.63 12.82 12.26
N ILE A 373 3.07 14.00 12.72
CA ILE A 373 4.49 14.28 13.00
C ILE A 373 4.99 13.39 14.14
N GLY A 374 4.22 13.25 15.22
CA GLY A 374 4.55 12.33 16.32
C GLY A 374 4.74 10.89 15.83
N CYS A 375 3.83 10.43 14.96
CA CYS A 375 3.92 9.10 14.35
C CYS A 375 5.19 8.94 13.49
N LEU A 376 5.60 9.97 12.74
CA LEU A 376 6.79 9.92 11.87
C LEU A 376 8.11 9.98 12.63
N THR A 377 8.16 10.73 13.73
CA THR A 377 9.40 11.04 14.45
C THR A 377 9.69 10.04 15.56
N THR A 378 8.66 9.69 16.33
CA THR A 378 8.79 8.84 17.53
C THR A 378 8.12 7.48 17.34
N GLY A 379 7.24 7.36 16.33
CA GLY A 379 6.38 6.19 16.16
C GLY A 379 5.14 6.20 17.04
N LEU A 380 4.85 7.32 17.71
CA LEU A 380 3.80 7.43 18.73
C LEU A 380 2.65 8.32 18.29
N GLN A 381 1.47 7.90 18.72
CA GLN A 381 0.27 8.73 18.71
C GLN A 381 0.37 9.69 19.89
N LEU A 382 0.27 11.00 19.64
CA LEU A 382 0.33 12.04 20.66
C LEU A 382 -1.02 12.17 21.36
N GLY A 383 -2.11 11.76 20.73
CA GLY A 383 -3.41 11.81 21.38
C GLY A 383 -4.08 13.18 21.33
N ILE A 384 -3.64 14.04 20.42
CA ILE A 384 -4.21 15.38 20.19
C ILE A 384 -5.31 15.23 19.14
N TYR A 385 -6.54 14.98 19.59
CA TYR A 385 -7.68 14.70 18.69
C TYR A 385 -8.61 15.89 18.55
N GLU A 386 -8.86 16.28 17.31
CA GLU A 386 -9.95 17.19 16.95
C GLU A 386 -11.05 16.38 16.23
N GLY A 387 -12.21 16.21 16.88
CA GLY A 387 -13.45 15.77 16.23
C GLY A 387 -13.73 14.26 16.13
N HIS A 388 -12.72 13.39 16.06
CA HIS A 388 -12.91 11.94 16.17
C HIS A 388 -12.16 11.41 17.39
N PRO A 389 -12.82 10.80 18.40
CA PRO A 389 -12.08 10.09 19.42
C PRO A 389 -11.27 8.99 18.73
N PRO A 390 -10.04 8.72 19.16
CA PRO A 390 -9.32 7.58 18.64
C PRO A 390 -10.21 6.37 18.88
N ARG A 391 -10.50 5.64 17.82
CA ARG A 391 -10.64 4.20 18.00
C ARG A 391 -9.26 3.80 18.52
N ALA A 392 -9.15 3.61 19.84
CA ALA A 392 -7.89 3.47 20.55
C ALA A 392 -7.14 2.26 19.99
N PHE A 393 -6.26 2.53 19.04
CA PHE A 393 -5.49 1.52 18.34
C PHE A 393 -4.04 1.85 18.62
N GLY A 394 -3.51 1.34 19.74
CA GLY A 394 -2.10 1.47 20.11
C GLY A 394 -1.82 2.34 21.34
N VAL A 395 -0.54 2.42 21.69
CA VAL A 395 -0.01 3.19 22.82
C VAL A 395 -0.09 4.68 22.48
N VAL A 396 -1.13 5.34 22.98
CA VAL A 396 -1.19 6.81 22.98
C VAL A 396 -0.21 7.30 24.04
N TYR A 397 0.76 8.09 23.62
CA TYR A 397 1.64 8.79 24.54
C TYR A 397 0.90 10.03 25.05
N ASP A 398 0.82 10.20 26.36
CA ASP A 398 0.21 11.40 26.93
C ASP A 398 1.15 12.59 26.72
N VAL A 399 0.85 13.47 25.75
CA VAL A 399 1.66 14.67 25.45
C VAL A 399 1.90 15.53 26.68
N ARG A 400 1.01 15.48 27.69
CA ARG A 400 1.21 16.23 28.93
C ARG A 400 2.48 15.81 29.68
N LYS A 401 3.01 14.61 29.39
CA LYS A 401 4.28 14.10 29.91
C LYS A 401 5.49 14.42 29.03
N LEU A 402 5.32 15.00 27.84
CA LEU A 402 6.47 15.40 27.01
C LEU A 402 7.42 16.41 27.70
N PRO A 403 6.91 17.43 28.43
CA PRO A 403 7.75 18.38 29.16
C PRO A 403 8.62 17.74 30.26
N GLU A 404 8.21 16.58 30.78
CA GLU A 404 8.98 15.81 31.78
C GLU A 404 10.22 15.12 31.16
N HIS A 405 10.33 15.13 29.83
CA HIS A 405 11.42 14.53 29.08
C HIS A 405 12.07 15.54 28.10
N PRO A 406 12.87 16.50 28.60
CA PRO A 406 13.46 17.55 27.76
C PRO A 406 14.36 17.02 26.63
N LEU A 407 15.00 15.85 26.83
CA LEU A 407 15.77 15.17 25.78
C LEU A 407 14.88 14.66 24.64
N LEU A 408 13.68 14.15 24.96
CA LEU A 408 12.68 13.74 23.97
C LEU A 408 12.22 14.95 23.17
N LEU A 409 11.84 16.03 23.84
CA LEU A 409 11.39 17.27 23.20
C LEU A 409 12.48 17.86 22.28
N GLY A 410 13.72 18.00 22.76
CA GLY A 410 14.82 18.48 21.92
C GLY A 410 15.12 17.56 20.74
N PHE A 411 14.97 16.25 20.92
CA PHE A 411 15.16 15.28 19.85
C PHE A 411 14.06 15.33 18.79
N SER A 412 12.78 15.37 19.19
CA SER A 412 11.63 15.38 18.28
C SER A 412 11.42 16.72 17.58
N GLU A 413 11.60 17.84 18.29
CA GLU A 413 11.29 19.18 17.78
C GLU A 413 12.48 19.85 17.08
N ILE A 414 13.73 19.45 17.39
CA ILE A 414 14.92 20.13 16.86
C ILE A 414 15.78 19.15 16.05
N ALA A 415 16.26 18.07 16.66
CA ALA A 415 17.24 17.20 16.02
C ALA A 415 16.68 16.50 14.77
N ILE A 416 15.48 15.92 14.87
CA ILE A 416 14.85 15.23 13.73
C ILE A 416 14.54 16.21 12.58
N PRO A 417 13.84 17.34 12.79
CA PRO A 417 13.62 18.32 11.72
C PRO A 417 14.92 18.81 11.10
N ALA A 418 15.95 19.14 11.91
CA ALA A 418 17.24 19.61 11.40
C ALA A 418 17.92 18.55 10.52
N LEU A 419 17.97 17.29 10.96
CA LEU A 419 18.52 16.18 10.17
C LEU A 419 17.68 15.93 8.91
N TRP A 420 16.36 16.05 9.01
CA TRP A 420 15.46 15.87 7.87
C TRP A 420 15.68 16.94 6.79
N PHE A 421 15.73 18.22 7.18
CA PHE A 421 16.04 19.34 6.26
C PHE A 421 17.44 19.20 5.66
N LEU A 422 18.46 18.92 6.47
CA LEU A 422 19.81 18.70 6.00
C LEU A 422 19.89 17.53 5.00
N GLY A 423 19.19 16.44 5.31
CA GLY A 423 19.09 15.26 4.45
C GLY A 423 18.49 15.56 3.08
N ILE A 424 17.40 16.33 3.04
CA ILE A 424 16.79 16.82 1.80
C ILE A 424 17.80 17.64 1.00
N LEU A 425 18.44 18.61 1.63
CA LEU A 425 19.43 19.47 0.96
C LEU A 425 20.57 18.64 0.37
N LEU A 426 21.11 17.68 1.12
CA LEU A 426 22.20 16.81 0.67
C LEU A 426 21.78 15.89 -0.47
N LEU A 427 20.58 15.31 -0.44
CA LEU A 427 20.07 14.50 -1.54
C LEU A 427 19.80 15.34 -2.79
N CYS A 428 19.25 16.54 -2.63
CA CYS A 428 19.02 17.47 -3.74
C CYS A 428 20.33 17.90 -4.42
N ARG A 429 21.40 18.12 -3.63
CA ARG A 429 22.73 18.49 -4.14
C ARG A 429 23.44 17.39 -4.92
N ARG A 430 23.09 16.11 -4.70
CA ARG A 430 23.74 14.98 -5.39
C ARG A 430 23.36 14.83 -6.87
N ALA A 431 22.53 15.73 -7.42
CA ALA A 431 21.98 15.68 -8.76
C ALA A 431 21.26 14.33 -9.06
N GLY A 432 20.62 14.19 -10.21
CA GLY A 432 19.98 12.91 -10.56
C GLY A 432 18.69 12.59 -9.76
N PRO A 433 18.44 11.31 -9.46
CA PRO A 433 17.22 10.82 -8.79
C PRO A 433 17.00 11.32 -7.36
N GLY A 434 18.01 11.90 -6.70
CA GLY A 434 17.88 12.44 -5.33
C GLY A 434 16.82 13.54 -5.22
N ARG A 435 16.78 14.46 -6.19
CA ARG A 435 15.76 15.53 -6.27
C ARG A 435 14.36 14.96 -6.46
N LEU A 436 14.23 13.94 -7.32
CA LEU A 436 12.96 13.25 -7.57
C LEU A 436 12.40 12.67 -6.27
N ILE A 437 13.22 11.94 -5.51
CA ILE A 437 12.81 11.33 -4.24
C ILE A 437 12.51 12.38 -3.17
N ALA A 438 13.29 13.46 -3.10
CA ALA A 438 13.00 14.58 -2.19
C ALA A 438 11.65 15.23 -2.50
N CYS A 439 11.38 15.57 -3.77
CA CYS A 439 10.09 16.10 -4.21
C CYS A 439 8.94 15.13 -3.91
N ALA A 440 9.12 13.83 -4.17
CA ALA A 440 8.14 12.82 -3.87
C ALA A 440 7.81 12.74 -2.37
N GLY A 441 8.84 12.73 -1.52
CA GLY A 441 8.65 12.75 -0.07
C GLY A 441 7.89 13.99 0.39
N LEU A 442 8.25 15.18 -0.10
CA LEU A 442 7.65 16.43 0.34
C LEU A 442 6.20 16.61 -0.13
N LEU A 443 5.93 16.37 -1.42
CA LEU A 443 4.67 16.79 -2.02
C LEU A 443 3.56 15.74 -1.92
N SER A 444 3.89 14.45 -1.78
CA SER A 444 2.88 13.38 -1.68
C SER A 444 1.97 13.49 -0.45
N PRO A 445 2.48 13.68 0.79
CA PRO A 445 1.62 13.85 1.95
C PRO A 445 0.84 15.17 1.90
N LEU A 446 1.42 16.25 1.35
CA LEU A 446 0.72 17.53 1.16
C LEU A 446 -0.43 17.41 0.17
N LEU A 447 -0.24 16.69 -0.94
CA LEU A 447 -1.29 16.40 -1.91
C LEU A 447 -2.40 15.55 -1.29
N ALA A 448 -2.03 14.53 -0.51
CA ALA A 448 -2.99 13.68 0.20
C ALA A 448 -3.83 14.48 1.20
N TRP A 449 -3.17 15.27 2.05
CA TRP A 449 -3.84 16.13 3.02
C TRP A 449 -4.73 17.18 2.32
N GLY A 450 -4.20 17.88 1.31
CA GLY A 450 -4.93 18.92 0.59
C GLY A 450 -6.18 18.37 -0.10
N HIS A 451 -6.07 17.24 -0.81
CA HIS A 451 -7.23 16.59 -1.44
C HIS A 451 -8.29 16.23 -0.39
N ASN A 452 -7.91 15.54 0.69
CA ASN A 452 -8.87 15.11 1.72
C ASN A 452 -9.48 16.30 2.47
N ARG A 453 -8.71 17.38 2.68
CA ARG A 453 -9.19 18.61 3.33
C ARG A 453 -10.25 19.31 2.46
N LEU A 454 -10.06 19.33 1.14
CA LEU A 454 -10.99 19.92 0.17
C LEU A 454 -12.28 19.11 0.02
N THR A 455 -12.21 17.78 0.12
CA THR A 455 -13.39 16.90 0.01
C THR A 455 -14.10 16.64 1.34
N GLY A 456 -13.59 17.22 2.44
CA GLY A 456 -14.08 17.01 3.79
C GLY A 456 -13.86 15.60 4.33
N ASN A 457 -13.05 14.78 3.66
CA ASN A 457 -12.73 13.42 4.08
C ASN A 457 -11.69 13.45 5.20
N TYR A 458 -11.89 12.66 6.25
CA TYR A 458 -10.90 12.52 7.31
C TYR A 458 -9.82 11.52 6.88
N LEU A 459 -8.58 11.99 6.73
CA LEU A 459 -7.44 11.15 6.40
C LEU A 459 -6.77 10.69 7.69
N TYR A 460 -6.88 9.42 8.07
CA TYR A 460 -6.19 8.95 9.27
C TYR A 460 -4.65 9.04 9.12
N PRO A 461 -3.89 9.47 10.15
CA PRO A 461 -2.43 9.64 10.05
C PRO A 461 -1.67 8.38 9.59
N TRP A 462 -2.15 7.18 9.96
CA TRP A 462 -1.56 5.92 9.51
C TRP A 462 -1.71 5.63 8.02
N TYR A 463 -2.67 6.24 7.33
CA TYR A 463 -2.75 6.17 5.87
C TYR A 463 -1.56 6.84 5.18
N LEU A 464 -0.81 7.69 5.90
CA LEU A 464 0.40 8.34 5.42
C LEU A 464 1.69 7.64 5.86
N ILE A 465 1.62 6.41 6.37
CA ILE A 465 2.81 5.66 6.77
C ILE A 465 3.79 5.43 5.61
N PHE A 466 3.32 5.45 4.36
CA PHE A 466 4.19 5.39 3.18
C PHE A 466 5.20 6.54 3.08
N PHE A 467 5.03 7.60 3.88
CA PHE A 467 5.98 8.70 3.99
C PHE A 467 7.17 8.37 4.92
N LEU A 468 7.01 7.45 5.87
CA LEU A 468 8.05 7.08 6.84
C LEU A 468 9.41 6.73 6.19
N PRO A 469 9.48 5.94 5.09
CA PRO A 469 10.77 5.64 4.47
C PRO A 469 11.51 6.87 3.94
N PHE A 470 10.80 7.92 3.49
CA PHE A 470 11.44 9.16 3.04
C PHE A 470 12.10 9.89 4.22
N THR A 471 11.39 10.03 5.33
CA THR A 471 11.92 10.62 6.56
C THR A 471 13.21 9.93 6.99
N LEU A 472 13.21 8.60 7.02
CA LEU A 472 14.37 7.81 7.43
C LEU A 472 15.53 7.86 6.42
N LEU A 473 15.23 7.96 5.12
CA LEU A 473 16.24 8.21 4.08
C LEU A 473 16.90 9.58 4.24
N PHE A 474 16.13 10.61 4.57
CA PHE A 474 16.67 11.96 4.76
C PHE A 474 17.58 12.00 5.98
N ILE A 475 17.16 11.41 7.10
CA ILE A 475 18.00 11.26 8.30
C ILE A 475 19.27 10.48 7.96
N GLY A 476 19.16 9.34 7.27
CA GLY A 476 20.33 8.57 6.84
C GLY A 476 21.28 9.33 5.92
N ALA A 477 20.76 10.21 5.06
CA ALA A 477 21.56 11.07 4.19
C ALA A 477 22.27 12.17 4.99
N ALA A 478 21.60 12.76 5.98
CA ALA A 478 22.20 13.74 6.88
C ALA A 478 23.33 13.15 7.72
N LEU A 479 23.12 11.99 8.34
CA LEU A 479 24.16 11.30 9.12
C LEU A 479 25.39 10.97 8.28
N GLU A 480 25.20 10.47 7.05
CA GLU A 480 26.33 10.23 6.14
C GLU A 480 27.00 11.52 5.67
N GLY A 481 26.23 12.58 5.43
CA GLY A 481 26.73 13.90 5.02
C GLY A 481 27.57 14.58 6.10
N LEU A 482 27.10 14.61 7.35
CA LEU A 482 27.84 15.19 8.48
C LEU A 482 29.20 14.53 8.66
N THR A 483 29.24 13.20 8.53
CA THR A 483 30.50 12.45 8.66
C THR A 483 31.44 12.62 7.47
N SER A 484 30.93 13.07 6.32
CA SER A 484 31.76 13.30 5.12
C SER A 484 32.70 14.50 5.25
N LEU A 485 32.50 15.36 6.25
CA LEU A 485 33.42 16.45 6.61
C LEU A 485 34.74 15.94 7.21
N VAL A 486 34.76 14.69 7.69
CA VAL A 486 35.92 14.06 8.32
C VAL A 486 36.76 13.36 7.26
N ARG A 487 37.99 13.82 7.04
CA ARG A 487 38.90 13.29 6.01
C ARG A 487 39.40 11.88 6.30
N ALA A 488 39.65 11.55 7.56
CA ALA A 488 40.21 10.25 7.97
C ALA A 488 39.15 9.14 7.92
N PRO A 489 39.27 8.10 7.06
CA PRO A 489 38.20 7.11 6.85
C PRO A 489 37.83 6.32 8.10
N LYS A 490 38.81 5.94 8.94
CA LYS A 490 38.56 5.21 10.19
C LYS A 490 37.79 6.07 11.20
N VAL A 491 38.21 7.32 11.38
CA VAL A 491 37.56 8.29 12.27
C VAL A 491 36.15 8.60 11.78
N ARG A 492 35.98 8.76 10.47
CA ARG A 492 34.68 8.97 9.83
C ARG A 492 33.70 7.84 10.14
N ILE A 493 34.12 6.58 10.00
CA ILE A 493 33.30 5.41 10.30
C ILE A 493 32.94 5.39 11.79
N ALA A 494 33.90 5.65 12.68
CA ALA A 494 33.65 5.72 14.12
C ALA A 494 32.62 6.79 14.47
N ILE A 495 32.76 8.02 13.95
CA ILE A 495 31.80 9.11 14.17
C ILE A 495 30.41 8.74 13.63
N TRP A 496 30.35 8.11 12.46
CA TRP A 496 29.07 7.65 11.90
C TRP A 496 28.37 6.66 12.83
N PHE A 497 29.10 5.66 13.35
CA PHE A 497 28.55 4.72 14.32
C PHE A 497 28.14 5.40 15.61
N SER A 498 28.92 6.35 16.13
CA SER A 498 28.56 7.11 17.33
C SER A 498 27.28 7.92 17.14
N LEU A 499 27.14 8.64 16.01
CA LEU A 499 25.94 9.41 15.71
C LEU A 499 24.71 8.50 15.56
N LEU A 500 24.87 7.37 14.85
CA LEU A 500 23.79 6.40 14.70
C LEU A 500 23.41 5.75 16.03
N ALA A 501 24.38 5.44 16.89
CA ALA A 501 24.16 4.86 18.20
C ALA A 501 23.49 5.84 19.16
N ILE A 502 23.90 7.12 19.17
CA ILE A 502 23.26 8.17 19.96
C ILE A 502 21.82 8.36 19.49
N TYR A 503 21.60 8.51 18.18
CA TYR A 503 20.26 8.68 17.62
C TYR A 503 19.38 7.47 17.96
N SER A 504 19.88 6.26 17.70
CA SER A 504 19.13 5.03 17.98
C SER A 504 18.92 4.85 19.48
N GLY A 505 19.87 5.21 20.33
CA GLY A 505 19.76 5.13 21.78
C GLY A 505 18.65 6.03 22.33
N ILE A 506 18.63 7.31 21.92
CA ILE A 506 17.56 8.25 22.27
C ILE A 506 16.22 7.73 21.74
N PHE A 507 16.18 7.30 20.49
CA PHE A 507 14.98 6.75 19.89
C PHE A 507 14.47 5.50 20.62
N LEU A 508 15.36 4.58 20.98
CA LEU A 508 15.04 3.36 21.74
C LEU A 508 14.52 3.71 23.14
N TYR A 509 15.12 4.69 23.81
CA TYR A 509 14.67 5.16 25.12
C TYR A 509 13.25 5.72 25.03
N VAL A 510 13.02 6.67 24.12
CA VAL A 510 11.73 7.33 23.90
C VAL A 510 10.64 6.33 23.51
N SER A 511 10.98 5.38 22.65
CA SER A 511 10.06 4.36 22.19
C SER A 511 9.98 3.13 23.10
N HIS A 512 10.61 3.14 24.27
CA HIS A 512 10.71 1.96 25.12
C HIS A 512 9.33 1.46 25.58
N GLU A 513 8.56 2.28 26.29
CA GLU A 513 7.21 1.91 26.75
C GLU A 513 6.30 1.46 25.58
N PRO A 514 6.25 2.19 24.45
CA PRO A 514 5.49 1.77 23.27
C PRO A 514 5.90 0.41 22.72
N ARG A 515 7.20 0.13 22.62
CA ARG A 515 7.72 -1.16 22.15
C ARG A 515 7.51 -2.28 23.16
N GLU A 516 7.65 -1.99 24.45
CA GLU A 516 7.39 -2.95 25.51
C GLU A 516 5.91 -3.34 25.54
N ARG A 517 5.00 -2.38 25.41
CA ARG A 517 3.57 -2.65 25.26
C ARG A 517 3.28 -3.44 23.98
N LEU A 518 3.86 -3.08 22.85
CA LEU A 518 3.75 -3.86 21.61
C LEU A 518 4.34 -5.28 21.72
N ALA A 519 5.27 -5.52 22.64
CA ALA A 519 5.86 -6.85 22.85
C ALA A 519 5.06 -7.70 23.85
N ARG A 520 4.51 -7.07 24.90
CA ARG A 520 3.95 -7.76 26.07
C ARG A 520 2.44 -7.72 26.17
N VAL A 521 1.81 -6.65 25.68
CA VAL A 521 0.40 -6.39 25.90
C VAL A 521 -0.35 -6.67 24.62
N SER A 522 -1.17 -7.72 24.65
CA SER A 522 -2.14 -7.99 23.60
C SER A 522 -3.05 -6.76 23.45
N SER A 523 -3.09 -6.15 22.28
CA SER A 523 -3.94 -4.98 22.04
C SER A 523 -5.42 -5.38 22.03
N GLN A 524 -6.03 -5.25 23.20
CA GLN A 524 -7.44 -5.48 23.54
C GLN A 524 -7.94 -6.96 23.52
N PRO A 525 -8.89 -7.32 24.42
CA PRO A 525 -9.30 -8.70 24.68
C PRO A 525 -10.28 -9.21 23.62
N TYR A 526 -9.83 -9.43 22.39
CA TYR A 526 -10.69 -9.93 21.31
C TYR A 526 -10.87 -11.46 21.30
N VAL A 527 -10.29 -12.19 22.27
CA VAL A 527 -10.53 -13.64 22.44
C VAL A 527 -12.01 -13.94 22.70
N ALA A 528 -12.80 -12.95 23.14
CA ALA A 528 -14.25 -13.05 23.26
C ALA A 528 -15.00 -13.11 21.90
N PHE A 529 -14.37 -12.68 20.80
CA PHE A 529 -14.99 -12.60 19.46
C PHE A 529 -15.07 -13.97 18.76
N ALA A 530 -14.04 -14.80 18.92
CA ALA A 530 -14.07 -16.20 18.47
C ALA A 530 -14.95 -17.09 19.40
N ARG A 531 -15.27 -16.61 20.61
CA ARG A 531 -16.09 -17.31 21.61
C ARG A 531 -17.51 -16.71 21.80
N GLY A 532 -18.06 -16.03 20.79
CA GLY A 532 -19.51 -15.77 20.73
C GLY A 532 -20.04 -14.62 21.60
N LYS A 533 -19.22 -13.61 21.96
CA LYS A 533 -19.68 -12.45 22.76
C LYS A 533 -19.69 -11.10 22.01
N TYR A 534 -19.81 -11.13 20.68
CA TYR A 534 -20.08 -9.92 19.89
C TYR A 534 -21.51 -9.85 19.32
N GLU A 535 -22.29 -10.93 19.45
CA GLU A 535 -23.72 -10.90 19.15
C GLU A 535 -24.46 -10.00 20.15
N ASP A 536 -24.14 -10.08 21.44
CA ASP A 536 -24.90 -9.34 22.46
C ASP A 536 -24.77 -7.81 22.34
N ARG A 537 -23.68 -7.24 21.81
CA ARG A 537 -23.50 -5.78 21.75
C ARG A 537 -23.94 -5.17 20.41
N ILE A 538 -23.73 -5.87 19.29
CA ILE A 538 -24.24 -5.41 17.99
C ILE A 538 -25.78 -5.56 17.92
N TYR A 539 -26.35 -6.58 18.59
CA TYR A 539 -27.80 -6.78 18.65
C TYR A 539 -28.49 -6.01 19.81
N ARG A 540 -27.88 -5.84 21.00
CA ARG A 540 -28.51 -5.01 22.06
C ARG A 540 -28.36 -3.51 21.86
N GLU A 541 -27.27 -3.02 21.26
CA GLU A 541 -27.06 -1.57 21.03
C GLU A 541 -27.53 -1.09 19.64
N GLY A 542 -28.24 -1.94 18.87
CA GLY A 542 -29.01 -1.51 17.70
C GLY A 542 -28.21 -0.92 16.52
N TRP A 543 -26.92 -1.24 16.40
CA TRP A 543 -26.07 -0.70 15.33
C TRP A 543 -26.45 -1.23 13.95
N ILE A 544 -26.88 -2.49 13.87
CA ILE A 544 -27.41 -3.10 12.63
C ILE A 544 -28.88 -2.71 12.42
N THR A 545 -29.70 -2.60 13.46
CA THR A 545 -31.13 -2.26 13.30
C THR A 545 -31.39 -0.81 12.90
N ARG A 546 -30.44 0.13 13.10
CA ARG A 546 -30.57 1.50 12.55
C ARG A 546 -30.09 1.66 11.11
N HIS A 547 -29.31 0.72 10.57
CA HIS A 547 -28.69 0.88 9.24
C HIS A 547 -28.89 -0.30 8.28
N VAL A 548 -29.58 -1.35 8.72
CA VAL A 548 -30.07 -2.44 7.87
C VAL A 548 -31.57 -2.57 8.13
N ARG A 549 -32.37 -2.30 7.10
CA ARG A 549 -33.83 -2.40 7.21
C ARG A 549 -34.24 -3.85 7.57
N PRO A 550 -35.24 -4.06 8.45
CA PRO A 550 -35.70 -5.38 8.91
C PRO A 550 -36.10 -6.36 7.78
N GLU A 551 -36.39 -5.82 6.60
CA GLU A 551 -36.78 -6.51 5.37
C GLU A 551 -35.70 -7.52 4.89
N TRP A 552 -34.45 -7.34 5.32
CA TRP A 552 -33.32 -8.21 4.95
C TRP A 552 -33.35 -9.58 5.64
N LEU A 553 -33.94 -9.68 6.85
CA LEU A 553 -34.01 -10.92 7.63
C LEU A 553 -35.22 -11.78 7.28
N ALA A 554 -36.31 -11.18 6.79
CA ALA A 554 -37.56 -11.90 6.47
C ALA A 554 -37.48 -12.75 5.18
N HIS A 555 -36.56 -12.44 4.26
CA HIS A 555 -36.55 -13.06 2.92
C HIS A 555 -35.61 -14.25 2.72
N HIS A 556 -34.86 -14.68 3.73
CA HIS A 556 -33.92 -15.82 3.59
C HIS A 556 -34.32 -17.04 4.46
N GLY A 557 -35.55 -17.08 4.98
CA GLY A 557 -36.06 -18.14 5.86
C GLY A 557 -37.17 -19.03 5.30
N LYS A 558 -37.53 -18.95 4.01
CA LYS A 558 -38.50 -19.88 3.41
C LYS A 558 -37.84 -20.74 2.36
N SER A 559 -37.48 -21.96 2.76
CA SER A 559 -37.32 -23.10 1.86
C SER A 559 -38.69 -23.48 1.31
N ASP A 560 -38.74 -23.77 0.00
CA ASP A 560 -39.90 -24.32 -0.71
C ASP A 560 -40.22 -25.74 -0.24
N ALA A 561 -40.86 -25.84 0.92
CA ALA A 561 -41.51 -27.06 1.41
C ALA A 561 -42.78 -26.62 2.15
N ASP A 562 -43.82 -26.30 1.38
CA ASP A 562 -45.24 -26.33 1.79
C ASP A 562 -46.09 -25.80 0.62
N SER A 563 -46.35 -26.68 -0.35
CA SER A 563 -47.47 -26.51 -1.28
C SER A 563 -48.68 -27.26 -0.70
N PRO A 564 -49.75 -26.58 -0.23
CA PRO A 564 -50.97 -27.27 0.08
C PRO A 564 -51.68 -27.63 -1.23
N THR A 565 -51.81 -28.94 -1.46
CA THR A 565 -52.78 -29.54 -2.37
C THR A 565 -54.16 -28.94 -2.11
N GLN A 566 -54.70 -28.21 -3.09
CA GLN A 566 -56.12 -27.88 -3.12
C GLN A 566 -56.94 -29.11 -3.56
N PRO A 567 -58.13 -29.35 -2.97
CA PRO A 567 -59.00 -30.42 -3.41
C PRO A 567 -59.74 -30.03 -4.70
N THR A 568 -59.94 -31.04 -5.53
CA THR A 568 -60.89 -31.12 -6.62
C THR A 568 -62.27 -30.56 -6.27
N GLU A 569 -62.85 -29.73 -7.13
CA GLU A 569 -64.28 -29.76 -7.45
C GLU A 569 -64.59 -29.04 -8.78
N ARG A 570 -65.06 -29.87 -9.74
CA ARG A 570 -65.80 -29.63 -11.00
C ARG A 570 -65.21 -28.76 -12.10
#